data_AF-A0A5N5DJF8-F1
#
_entry.id   AF-A0A5N5DJF8-F1
#
_cell.length_a   1.000
_cell.length_b   1.000
_cell.length_c   1.000
_cell.angle_alpha   90.00
_cell.angle_beta   90.00
_cell.angle_gamma   90.00
#
_symmetry.space_group_name_H-M   'P 1'
#
loop_
_entity.id
_entity.type
_entity.pdbx_description
1 polymer ?
#
loop_
_entity_poly.entity_id
_entity_poly.type
_entity_poly.pdbx_seq_one_letter_code
_entity_poly.pdbx_strand_id
1 'polypeptide(L)'
;MSLTDDAAAAQAIHALDALTPDQRAAQADLARILHADTPFVDVHELFALVDTLYFRATLRARVEVSWSSRLTLCAGICELVKNAQGKYTRIRLKLSEPLLKFRPRSDTVNTLLHEAIHAYFFVTSFWHHSRDDKSGHGAAFQMLASAINGHGGFDVTVFHAFHDEVDSYRTHVWLCDGPCRASPPYFGLVKRSMNRAPGKSDSWWSQHQQDCGGAFTKIAEPDLTKKQIDALSVKERAGRQKNKIDRWIKVAPSSIGSTQGEPPSTHVNPTARDSSAKRERSDEESIPTPQQKKTLLACPICDVPVTEDTVNDHLDSVHGTG
;
A
#
# COMPACT_ATOMS: atom_id res chain seq x y z
N MET A 1 14.65 -25.26 30.97
CA MET A 1 15.81 -25.10 30.07
C MET A 1 15.36 -24.25 28.90
N SER A 2 16.18 -23.30 28.45
CA SER A 2 15.92 -22.57 27.20
C SER A 2 16.00 -23.54 26.04
N LEU A 3 14.98 -23.54 25.18
CA LEU A 3 15.04 -24.29 23.93
C LEU A 3 15.81 -23.45 22.90
N THR A 4 16.61 -24.11 22.08
CA THR A 4 17.06 -23.51 20.81
C THR A 4 15.87 -23.43 19.87
N ASP A 5 15.95 -22.56 18.86
CA ASP A 5 14.86 -22.44 17.87
C ASP A 5 14.62 -23.77 17.15
N ASP A 6 15.68 -24.53 16.83
CA ASP A 6 15.56 -25.87 16.22
C ASP A 6 14.82 -26.86 17.12
N ALA A 7 15.13 -26.87 18.43
CA ALA A 7 14.46 -27.75 19.38
C ALA A 7 12.99 -27.33 19.59
N ALA A 8 12.71 -26.03 19.62
CA ALA A 8 11.35 -25.52 19.71
C ALA A 8 10.54 -25.87 18.44
N ALA A 9 11.13 -25.68 17.25
CA ALA A 9 10.51 -26.06 15.99
C ALA A 9 10.20 -27.56 15.94
N ALA A 10 11.17 -28.42 16.27
CA ALA A 10 10.97 -29.86 16.30
C ALA A 10 9.85 -30.29 17.26
N GLN A 11 9.76 -29.67 18.45
CA GLN A 11 8.68 -29.94 19.41
C GLN A 11 7.31 -29.51 18.90
N ALA A 12 7.23 -28.34 18.25
CA ALA A 12 5.98 -27.86 17.66
C ALA A 12 5.54 -28.76 16.50
N ILE A 13 6.47 -29.19 15.64
CA ILE A 13 6.20 -30.08 14.50
C ILE A 13 5.70 -31.45 14.98
N HIS A 14 6.39 -32.07 15.95
CA HIS A 14 5.97 -33.36 16.51
C HIS A 14 4.57 -33.29 17.16
N ALA A 15 4.15 -32.11 17.64
CA ALA A 15 2.81 -31.92 18.19
C ALA A 15 1.69 -31.95 17.12
N LEU A 16 2.04 -31.97 15.83
CA LEU A 16 1.09 -32.09 14.71
C LEU A 16 0.79 -33.54 14.33
N ASP A 17 1.65 -34.51 14.69
CA ASP A 17 1.46 -35.93 14.34
C ASP A 17 0.21 -36.53 15.01
N ALA A 18 -0.09 -36.09 16.24
CA ALA A 18 -1.23 -36.56 17.01
C ALA A 18 -1.87 -35.40 17.77
N LEU A 19 -2.82 -34.73 17.10
CA LEU A 19 -3.54 -33.59 17.68
C LEU A 19 -4.29 -33.99 18.97
N THR A 20 -4.30 -33.11 19.96
CA THR A 20 -5.19 -33.21 21.12
C THR A 20 -6.64 -32.92 20.74
N PRO A 21 -7.63 -33.24 21.60
CA PRO A 21 -9.02 -32.81 21.39
C PRO A 21 -9.16 -31.30 21.17
N ASP A 22 -8.44 -30.50 21.95
CA ASP A 22 -8.46 -29.03 21.84
C ASP A 22 -7.86 -28.55 20.51
N GLN A 23 -6.77 -29.17 20.04
CA GLN A 23 -6.19 -28.86 18.74
C GLN A 23 -7.15 -29.24 17.60
N ARG A 24 -7.82 -30.40 17.67
CA ARG A 24 -8.83 -30.78 16.68
C ARG A 24 -10.01 -29.82 16.65
N ALA A 25 -10.50 -29.39 17.81
CA ALA A 25 -11.55 -28.39 17.91
C ALA A 25 -11.10 -27.06 17.28
N ALA A 26 -9.89 -26.60 17.64
CA ALA A 26 -9.32 -25.38 17.08
C ALA A 26 -9.14 -25.46 15.56
N GLN A 27 -8.74 -26.61 15.01
CA GLN A 27 -8.63 -26.85 13.58
C GLN A 27 -9.99 -26.75 12.87
N ALA A 28 -11.03 -27.36 13.44
CA ALA A 28 -12.39 -27.29 12.88
C ALA A 28 -12.95 -25.86 12.93
N ASP A 29 -12.73 -25.13 14.02
CA ASP A 29 -13.14 -23.73 14.15
C ASP A 29 -12.38 -22.82 13.17
N LEU A 30 -11.07 -23.03 13.02
CA LEU A 30 -10.24 -22.29 12.07
C LEU A 30 -10.71 -22.51 10.62
N ALA A 31 -11.01 -23.76 10.24
CA ALA A 31 -11.56 -24.07 8.94
C ALA A 31 -12.91 -23.37 8.68
N ARG A 32 -13.76 -23.29 9.71
CA ARG A 32 -15.04 -22.57 9.63
C ARG A 32 -14.84 -21.07 9.38
N ILE A 33 -13.91 -20.44 10.10
CA ILE A 33 -13.58 -19.02 9.91
C ILE A 33 -13.03 -18.77 8.52
N LEU A 34 -12.15 -19.64 8.03
CA LEU A 34 -11.56 -19.53 6.69
C LEU A 34 -12.64 -19.53 5.59
N HIS A 35 -13.68 -20.35 5.75
CA HIS A 35 -14.77 -20.50 4.78
C HIS A 35 -16.02 -19.67 5.09
N ALA A 36 -16.01 -18.84 6.13
CA ALA A 36 -17.16 -17.99 6.47
C ALA A 36 -17.33 -16.83 5.47
N ASP A 37 -18.58 -16.50 5.14
CA ASP A 37 -18.92 -15.35 4.28
C ASP A 37 -18.94 -14.01 5.04
N THR A 38 -18.43 -13.96 6.27
CA THR A 38 -18.41 -12.74 7.07
C THR A 38 -17.36 -11.75 6.54
N PRO A 39 -17.68 -10.45 6.43
CA PRO A 39 -16.77 -9.47 5.84
C PRO A 39 -15.55 -9.15 6.72
N PHE A 40 -15.57 -9.54 8.00
CA PHE A 40 -14.51 -9.25 8.96
C PHE A 40 -14.04 -10.52 9.67
N VAL A 41 -12.74 -10.56 9.93
CA VAL A 41 -12.07 -11.60 10.70
C VAL A 41 -11.72 -11.02 12.07
N ASP A 42 -12.16 -11.69 13.13
CA ASP A 42 -11.68 -11.39 14.47
C ASP A 42 -10.27 -11.98 14.63
N VAL A 43 -9.27 -11.11 14.65
CA VAL A 43 -7.86 -11.51 14.78
C VAL A 43 -7.54 -12.08 16.16
N HIS A 44 -8.31 -11.75 17.20
CA HIS A 44 -8.13 -12.31 18.53
C HIS A 44 -8.62 -13.75 18.60
N GLU A 45 -9.78 -14.03 17.99
CA GLU A 45 -10.29 -15.40 17.83
C GLU A 45 -9.31 -16.23 16.99
N LEU A 46 -8.92 -15.71 15.83
CA LEU A 46 -7.96 -16.37 14.94
C LEU A 46 -6.64 -16.69 15.67
N PHE A 47 -6.11 -15.72 16.43
CA PHE A 47 -4.89 -15.90 17.22
C PHE A 47 -5.03 -16.98 18.29
N ALA A 48 -6.15 -17.02 19.02
CA ALA A 48 -6.39 -18.05 20.03
C ALA A 48 -6.45 -19.46 19.44
N LEU A 49 -7.04 -19.59 18.24
CA LEU A 49 -7.13 -20.86 17.52
C LEU A 49 -5.76 -21.32 17.03
N VAL A 50 -4.98 -20.45 16.37
CA VAL A 50 -3.63 -20.83 15.90
C VAL A 50 -2.65 -21.08 17.05
N ASP A 51 -2.76 -20.33 18.16
CA ASP A 51 -1.97 -20.59 19.38
C ASP A 51 -2.28 -21.98 19.95
N THR A 52 -3.55 -22.35 20.01
CA THR A 52 -3.96 -23.69 20.47
C THR A 52 -3.48 -24.78 19.51
N LEU A 53 -3.71 -24.60 18.21
CA LEU A 53 -3.42 -25.60 17.18
C LEU A 53 -1.92 -25.83 16.98
N TYR A 54 -1.14 -24.76 16.80
CA TYR A 54 0.25 -24.84 16.35
C TYR A 54 1.28 -24.57 17.46
N PHE A 55 0.90 -23.85 18.51
CA PHE A 55 1.83 -23.38 19.54
C PHE A 55 1.47 -23.86 20.96
N ARG A 56 0.55 -24.82 21.07
CA ARG A 56 0.12 -25.47 22.33
C ARG A 56 -0.30 -24.49 23.43
N ALA A 57 -0.99 -23.42 23.06
CA ALA A 57 -1.43 -22.38 23.97
C ALA A 57 -0.29 -21.66 24.73
N THR A 58 0.92 -21.63 24.16
CA THR A 58 2.11 -21.05 24.80
C THR A 58 2.15 -19.52 24.67
N LEU A 59 1.48 -18.94 23.66
CA LEU A 59 1.66 -17.55 23.28
C LEU A 59 0.73 -16.59 24.04
N ARG A 60 -0.54 -16.96 24.24
CA ARG A 60 -1.58 -16.05 24.78
C ARG A 60 -1.21 -15.32 26.08
N ALA A 61 -0.39 -15.91 26.94
CA ALA A 61 0.03 -15.26 28.19
C ALA A 61 0.98 -14.07 28.00
N ARG A 62 1.70 -14.01 26.87
CA ARG A 62 2.77 -13.04 26.61
C ARG A 62 2.58 -12.21 25.35
N VAL A 63 1.67 -12.62 24.47
CA VAL A 63 1.50 -12.04 23.13
C VAL A 63 0.12 -11.39 23.02
N GLU A 64 0.11 -10.14 22.56
CA GLU A 64 -1.09 -9.37 22.21
C GLU A 64 -1.14 -9.21 20.69
N VAL A 65 -2.30 -9.45 20.06
CA VAL A 65 -2.52 -9.23 18.63
C VAL A 65 -3.45 -8.03 18.43
N SER A 66 -3.20 -7.21 17.41
CA SER A 66 -4.06 -6.06 17.09
C SER A 66 -3.98 -5.66 15.62
N TRP A 67 -5.01 -5.00 15.12
CA TRP A 67 -4.97 -4.28 13.85
C TRP A 67 -4.23 -2.96 13.99
N SER A 68 -3.45 -2.59 12.96
CA SER A 68 -2.78 -1.30 12.85
C SER A 68 -3.23 -0.58 11.60
N SER A 69 -3.86 0.59 11.79
CA SER A 69 -4.26 1.50 10.70
C SER A 69 -3.09 2.28 10.10
N ARG A 70 -1.89 2.16 10.67
CA ARG A 70 -0.68 2.92 10.28
C ARG A 70 0.44 2.06 9.72
N LEU A 71 0.32 0.73 9.80
CA LEU A 71 1.34 -0.19 9.31
C LEU A 71 1.17 -0.34 7.79
N THR A 72 2.03 0.29 7.00
CA THR A 72 1.94 0.27 5.52
C THR A 72 3.24 -0.21 4.85
N LEU A 73 4.24 -0.62 5.64
CA LEU A 73 5.54 -1.08 5.11
C LEU A 73 5.62 -2.60 4.98
N CYS A 74 4.79 -3.32 5.72
CA CYS A 74 4.66 -4.77 5.73
C CYS A 74 3.25 -5.13 6.23
N ALA A 75 2.80 -6.34 5.93
CA ALA A 75 1.47 -6.80 6.34
C ALA A 75 1.40 -7.17 7.83
N GLY A 76 2.53 -7.52 8.45
CA GLY A 76 2.61 -7.92 9.85
C GLY A 76 3.91 -7.44 10.50
N ILE A 77 3.90 -7.25 11.81
CA ILE A 77 5.12 -7.07 12.60
C ILE A 77 4.96 -7.64 14.01
N CYS A 78 5.98 -8.34 14.46
CA CYS A 78 6.18 -8.78 15.83
C CYS A 78 7.16 -7.84 16.57
N GLU A 79 6.66 -7.13 17.58
CA GLU A 79 7.37 -6.12 18.37
C GLU A 79 7.61 -6.63 19.81
N LEU A 80 8.86 -6.61 20.28
CA LEU A 80 9.21 -6.95 21.66
C LEU A 80 8.99 -5.77 22.60
N VAL A 81 8.29 -6.01 23.70
CA VAL A 81 7.96 -4.98 24.69
C VAL A 81 8.74 -5.20 25.99
N LYS A 82 9.46 -4.15 26.41
CA LYS A 82 10.20 -4.11 27.68
C LYS A 82 9.29 -3.68 28.82
N ASN A 83 9.51 -4.24 30.01
CA ASN A 83 8.90 -3.76 31.25
C ASN A 83 9.61 -2.50 31.78
N ALA A 84 9.13 -1.95 32.90
CA ALA A 84 9.73 -0.78 33.55
C ALA A 84 11.21 -0.98 33.94
N GLN A 85 11.63 -2.23 34.13
CA GLN A 85 12.99 -2.63 34.45
C GLN A 85 13.86 -2.89 33.19
N GLY A 86 13.36 -2.59 31.99
CA GLY A 86 14.09 -2.72 30.73
C GLY A 86 14.20 -4.14 30.17
N LYS A 87 13.54 -5.13 30.79
CA LYS A 87 13.55 -6.53 30.36
C LYS A 87 12.39 -6.84 29.41
N TYR A 88 12.66 -7.58 28.33
CA TYR A 88 11.60 -8.09 27.46
C TYR A 88 10.69 -9.05 28.22
N THR A 89 9.39 -8.80 28.17
CA THR A 89 8.38 -9.60 28.91
C THR A 89 7.15 -9.93 28.09
N ARG A 90 6.86 -9.13 27.05
CA ARG A 90 5.67 -9.23 26.22
C ARG A 90 6.01 -9.02 24.75
N ILE A 91 5.11 -9.46 23.88
CA ILE A 91 5.18 -9.30 22.42
C ILE A 91 3.88 -8.67 21.94
N ARG A 92 3.97 -7.79 20.96
CA ARG A 92 2.83 -7.24 20.22
C ARG A 92 2.93 -7.66 18.76
N LEU A 93 1.93 -8.39 18.30
CA LEU A 93 1.69 -8.66 16.89
C LEU A 93 0.75 -7.60 16.34
N LYS A 94 1.18 -6.89 15.30
CA LYS A 94 0.37 -5.89 14.61
C LYS A 94 0.15 -6.33 13.18
N LEU A 95 -1.10 -6.47 12.77
CA LEU A 95 -1.48 -6.74 11.38
C LEU A 95 -1.89 -5.43 10.69
N SER A 96 -1.50 -5.27 9.43
CA SER A 96 -1.80 -4.10 8.63
C SER A 96 -3.26 -4.13 8.18
N GLU A 97 -4.09 -3.26 8.75
CA GLU A 97 -5.44 -3.07 8.20
C GLU A 97 -5.36 -2.56 6.74
N PRO A 98 -4.52 -1.56 6.38
CA PRO A 98 -4.44 -1.07 5.00
C PRO A 98 -4.09 -2.15 3.96
N LEU A 99 -3.17 -3.06 4.29
CA LEU A 99 -2.69 -4.07 3.32
C LEU A 99 -3.55 -5.34 3.30
N LEU A 100 -4.31 -5.64 4.35
CA LEU A 100 -5.04 -6.92 4.47
C LEU A 100 -6.56 -6.79 4.36
N LYS A 101 -7.16 -5.62 4.63
CA LYS A 101 -8.62 -5.46 4.74
C LYS A 101 -9.41 -5.84 3.48
N PHE A 102 -8.80 -5.67 2.31
CA PHE A 102 -9.44 -5.97 1.02
C PHE A 102 -8.82 -7.21 0.35
N ARG A 103 -8.06 -8.00 1.10
CA ARG A 103 -7.43 -9.22 0.62
C ARG A 103 -8.25 -10.46 0.99
N PRO A 104 -8.01 -11.58 0.30
CA PRO A 104 -8.51 -12.87 0.73
C PRO A 104 -8.14 -13.12 2.19
N ARG A 105 -9.03 -13.80 2.91
CA ARG A 105 -8.83 -14.13 4.33
C ARG A 105 -7.54 -14.90 4.58
N SER A 106 -7.12 -15.74 3.64
CA SER A 106 -5.86 -16.47 3.67
C SER A 106 -4.65 -15.56 3.93
N ASP A 107 -4.61 -14.37 3.34
CA ASP A 107 -3.49 -13.43 3.52
C ASP A 107 -3.37 -12.97 4.97
N THR A 108 -4.51 -12.75 5.64
CA THR A 108 -4.54 -12.40 7.07
C THR A 108 -4.04 -13.56 7.92
N VAL A 109 -4.47 -14.79 7.63
CA VAL A 109 -4.06 -15.99 8.38
C VAL A 109 -2.58 -16.30 8.17
N ASN A 110 -2.10 -16.28 6.92
CA ASN A 110 -0.70 -16.50 6.57
C ASN A 110 0.21 -15.46 7.25
N THR A 111 -0.21 -14.18 7.23
CA THR A 111 0.53 -13.11 7.91
C THR A 111 0.54 -13.30 9.43
N LEU A 112 -0.60 -13.67 10.03
CA LEU A 112 -0.65 -13.93 11.47
C LEU A 112 0.23 -15.12 11.87
N LEU A 113 0.20 -16.21 11.12
CA LEU A 113 1.05 -17.38 11.37
C LEU A 113 2.53 -17.04 11.26
N HIS A 114 2.92 -16.25 10.24
CA HIS A 114 4.29 -15.74 10.11
C HIS A 114 4.75 -15.03 11.40
N GLU A 115 3.97 -14.05 11.85
CA GLU A 115 4.31 -13.28 13.06
C GLU A 115 4.24 -14.13 14.35
N ALA A 116 3.34 -15.11 14.39
CA ALA A 116 3.19 -16.03 15.53
C ALA A 116 4.37 -17.01 15.65
N ILE A 117 4.96 -17.47 14.54
CA ILE A 117 6.18 -18.29 14.55
C ILE A 117 7.34 -17.52 15.20
N HIS A 118 7.52 -16.25 14.83
CA HIS A 118 8.51 -15.38 15.48
C HIS A 118 8.25 -15.26 16.98
N ALA A 119 6.99 -14.99 17.35
CA ALA A 119 6.60 -14.87 18.74
C ALA A 119 6.88 -16.16 19.53
N TYR A 120 6.62 -17.32 18.93
CA TYR A 120 6.92 -18.62 19.50
C TYR A 120 8.40 -18.78 19.80
N PHE A 121 9.29 -18.49 18.86
CA PHE A 121 10.73 -18.56 19.13
C PHE A 121 11.17 -17.57 20.20
N PHE A 122 10.69 -16.32 20.21
CA PHE A 122 11.02 -15.39 21.29
C PHE A 122 10.58 -15.90 22.67
N VAL A 123 9.41 -16.53 22.77
CA VAL A 123 8.88 -17.07 24.03
C VAL A 123 9.65 -18.32 24.48
N THR A 124 9.99 -19.24 23.58
CA THR A 124 10.64 -20.52 23.93
C THR A 124 12.16 -20.42 24.11
N SER A 125 12.81 -19.48 23.41
CA SER A 125 14.27 -19.20 23.49
C SER A 125 14.65 -18.20 24.59
N PHE A 126 13.71 -17.81 25.45
CA PHE A 126 13.92 -16.77 26.47
C PHE A 126 14.44 -15.45 25.87
N TRP A 127 13.85 -15.01 24.76
CA TRP A 127 14.14 -13.72 24.10
C TRP A 127 15.51 -13.65 23.41
N HIS A 128 16.15 -14.80 23.15
CA HIS A 128 17.43 -14.88 22.44
C HIS A 128 17.28 -15.19 20.94
N HIS A 129 16.05 -15.44 20.46
CA HIS A 129 15.78 -15.61 19.03
C HIS A 129 16.33 -14.42 18.24
N SER A 130 17.17 -14.71 17.24
CA SER A 130 17.81 -13.71 16.40
C SER A 130 17.15 -13.64 15.04
N ARG A 131 16.97 -12.40 14.56
CA ARG A 131 16.50 -12.09 13.20
C ARG A 131 17.62 -11.53 12.32
N ASP A 132 18.88 -11.65 12.75
CA ASP A 132 20.03 -11.02 12.10
C ASP A 132 20.68 -11.88 11.00
N ASP A 133 20.17 -13.10 10.73
CA ASP A 133 20.47 -13.71 9.44
C ASP A 133 19.89 -12.77 8.36
N LYS A 134 20.51 -12.68 7.18
CA LYS A 134 20.15 -11.68 6.14
C LYS A 134 18.67 -11.67 5.74
N SER A 135 17.89 -12.68 6.14
CA SER A 135 16.44 -12.77 5.96
C SER A 135 15.61 -12.53 7.23
N GLY A 136 16.13 -12.81 8.43
CA GLY A 136 15.35 -12.88 9.66
C GLY A 136 14.58 -14.19 9.83
N HIS A 137 14.82 -15.19 8.98
CA HIS A 137 14.06 -16.44 8.87
C HIS A 137 15.00 -17.64 8.70
N GLY A 138 15.80 -17.93 9.73
CA GLY A 138 16.71 -19.09 9.75
C GLY A 138 16.03 -20.45 9.54
N ALA A 139 16.83 -21.52 9.50
CA ALA A 139 16.35 -22.88 9.18
C ALA A 139 15.17 -23.34 10.05
N ALA A 140 15.21 -23.06 11.37
CA ALA A 140 14.11 -23.37 12.29
C ALA A 140 12.78 -22.73 11.87
N PHE A 141 12.79 -21.47 11.44
CA PHE A 141 11.61 -20.77 10.96
C PHE A 141 11.06 -21.45 9.70
N GLN A 142 11.92 -21.71 8.73
CA GLN A 142 11.53 -22.31 7.46
C GLN A 142 10.95 -23.73 7.66
N MET A 143 11.55 -24.53 8.55
CA MET A 143 11.05 -25.86 8.89
C MET A 143 9.66 -25.79 9.53
N LEU A 144 9.47 -24.92 10.53
CA LEU A 144 8.18 -24.80 11.22
C LEU A 144 7.10 -24.22 10.28
N ALA A 145 7.42 -23.20 9.50
CA ALA A 145 6.51 -22.64 8.49
C ALA A 145 6.09 -23.70 7.46
N SER A 146 7.04 -24.47 6.94
CA SER A 146 6.75 -25.55 5.98
C SER A 146 5.85 -26.63 6.57
N ALA A 147 6.08 -27.05 7.82
CA ALA A 147 5.23 -28.02 8.50
C ALA A 147 3.80 -27.48 8.74
N ILE A 148 3.66 -26.21 9.12
CA ILE A 148 2.36 -25.55 9.29
C ILE A 148 1.63 -25.46 7.94
N ASN A 149 2.33 -25.09 6.87
CA ASN A 149 1.79 -25.03 5.52
C ASN A 149 1.28 -26.40 5.06
N GLY A 150 2.10 -27.45 5.19
CA GLY A 150 1.73 -28.82 4.83
C GLY A 150 0.56 -29.38 5.65
N HIS A 151 0.47 -29.00 6.94
CA HIS A 151 -0.61 -29.46 7.81
C HIS A 151 -1.94 -28.73 7.55
N GLY A 152 -1.90 -27.41 7.38
CA GLY A 152 -3.10 -26.55 7.33
C GLY A 152 -3.53 -26.10 5.94
N GLY A 153 -2.75 -26.37 4.90
CA GLY A 153 -2.97 -25.80 3.57
C GLY A 153 -2.71 -24.29 3.52
N PHE A 154 -1.76 -23.82 4.33
CA PHE A 154 -1.36 -22.40 4.39
C PHE A 154 -0.20 -22.10 3.42
N ASP A 155 0.06 -20.81 3.23
CA ASP A 155 1.18 -20.32 2.42
C ASP A 155 1.98 -19.27 3.19
N VAL A 156 2.56 -19.69 4.32
CA VAL A 156 3.46 -18.87 5.11
C VAL A 156 4.82 -18.82 4.42
N THR A 157 5.20 -17.64 3.93
CA THR A 157 6.46 -17.36 3.25
C THR A 157 7.40 -16.52 4.13
N VAL A 158 8.70 -16.52 3.82
CA VAL A 158 9.69 -15.66 4.49
C VAL A 158 9.57 -14.19 4.07
N PHE A 159 9.09 -13.92 2.85
CA PHE A 159 8.84 -12.58 2.35
C PHE A 159 7.37 -12.22 2.43
N HIS A 160 7.07 -10.98 2.79
CA HIS A 160 5.72 -10.42 2.66
C HIS A 160 5.43 -10.13 1.18
N ALA A 161 4.43 -10.77 0.58
CA ALA A 161 4.09 -10.67 -0.86
C ALA A 161 3.39 -9.35 -1.28
N PHE A 162 3.62 -8.23 -0.58
CA PHE A 162 2.83 -6.99 -0.71
C PHE A 162 3.63 -5.81 -1.29
N HIS A 163 4.61 -6.08 -2.15
CA HIS A 163 5.54 -5.05 -2.62
C HIS A 163 4.85 -3.91 -3.37
N ASP A 164 3.92 -4.24 -4.29
CA ASP A 164 3.20 -3.26 -5.09
C ASP A 164 2.22 -2.44 -4.25
N GLU A 165 1.49 -3.08 -3.34
CA GLU A 165 0.58 -2.39 -2.43
C GLU A 165 1.35 -1.48 -1.47
N VAL A 166 2.45 -1.97 -0.88
CA VAL A 166 3.35 -1.17 -0.04
C VAL A 166 3.87 0.04 -0.82
N ASP A 167 4.25 -0.14 -2.08
CA ASP A 167 4.69 0.96 -2.94
C ASP A 167 3.57 1.96 -3.24
N SER A 168 2.32 1.52 -3.41
CA SER A 168 1.17 2.41 -3.58
C SER A 168 0.95 3.35 -2.39
N TYR A 169 1.29 2.90 -1.16
CA TYR A 169 1.23 3.74 0.03
C TYR A 169 2.37 4.74 0.14
N ARG A 170 3.47 4.60 -0.61
CA ARG A 170 4.63 5.51 -0.58
C ARG A 170 4.40 6.78 -1.42
N THR A 171 3.33 7.49 -1.08
CA THR A 171 2.81 8.65 -1.82
C THR A 171 3.62 9.94 -1.66
N HIS A 172 4.48 10.02 -0.64
CA HIS A 172 5.37 11.16 -0.47
C HIS A 172 6.72 10.86 -1.12
N VAL A 173 7.08 11.64 -2.12
CA VAL A 173 8.30 11.43 -2.90
C VAL A 173 9.20 12.65 -2.81
N TRP A 174 10.46 12.42 -2.49
CA TRP A 174 11.53 13.42 -2.52
C TRP A 174 12.58 13.04 -3.55
N LEU A 175 13.19 14.05 -4.16
CA LEU A 175 14.28 13.92 -5.10
C LEU A 175 15.50 14.69 -4.56
N CYS A 176 16.63 14.02 -4.49
CA CYS A 176 17.93 14.64 -4.22
C CYS A 176 18.35 15.47 -5.42
N ASP A 177 18.97 16.62 -5.20
CA ASP A 177 19.56 17.46 -6.26
C ASP A 177 21.03 17.13 -6.56
N GLY A 178 21.65 16.23 -5.79
CA GLY A 178 23.05 15.86 -5.91
C GLY A 178 23.35 14.73 -6.93
N PRO A 179 24.63 14.29 -7.02
CA PRO A 179 25.08 13.31 -8.00
C PRO A 179 24.41 11.93 -7.90
N CYS A 180 23.84 11.56 -6.74
CA CYS A 180 23.16 10.28 -6.55
C CYS A 180 21.92 10.10 -7.46
N ARG A 181 21.45 11.16 -8.13
CA ARG A 181 20.43 11.09 -9.19
C ARG A 181 20.81 10.18 -10.36
N ALA A 182 22.10 10.08 -10.66
CA ALA A 182 22.61 9.25 -11.74
C ALA A 182 23.04 7.85 -11.25
N SER A 183 22.98 7.60 -9.95
CA SER A 183 23.52 6.38 -9.35
C SER A 183 22.41 5.38 -9.00
N PRO A 184 22.54 4.12 -9.43
CA PRO A 184 21.65 3.06 -8.96
C PRO A 184 21.85 2.80 -7.46
N PRO A 185 20.86 2.20 -6.78
CA PRO A 185 19.56 1.77 -7.33
C PRO A 185 18.46 2.82 -7.22
N TYR A 186 18.67 3.91 -6.46
CA TYR A 186 17.60 4.83 -6.08
C TYR A 186 17.48 6.06 -6.97
N PHE A 187 18.52 6.40 -7.74
CA PHE A 187 18.51 7.56 -8.65
C PHE A 187 18.04 8.85 -7.96
N GLY A 188 18.53 9.06 -6.73
CA GLY A 188 18.19 10.21 -5.89
C GLY A 188 16.77 10.24 -5.34
N LEU A 189 15.95 9.21 -5.56
CA LEU A 189 14.58 9.16 -5.07
C LEU A 189 14.48 8.58 -3.66
N VAL A 190 13.64 9.20 -2.84
CA VAL A 190 13.17 8.63 -1.57
C VAL A 190 11.64 8.68 -1.57
N LYS A 191 11.01 7.51 -1.45
CA LYS A 191 9.55 7.37 -1.36
C LYS A 191 9.16 6.93 0.06
N ARG A 192 8.17 7.58 0.67
CA ARG A 192 7.69 7.25 2.03
C ARG A 192 6.17 7.33 2.10
N SER A 193 5.59 6.55 3.02
CA SER A 193 4.16 6.62 3.32
C SER A 193 3.77 7.77 4.25
N MET A 194 4.74 8.36 4.94
CA MET A 194 4.53 9.51 5.82
C MET A 194 5.23 10.74 5.26
N ASN A 195 4.65 11.91 5.49
CA ASN A 195 5.25 13.21 5.16
C ASN A 195 6.43 13.54 6.09
N ARG A 196 7.51 12.79 5.98
CA ARG A 196 8.75 12.97 6.73
C ARG A 196 9.89 13.14 5.74
N ALA A 197 10.45 14.34 5.65
CA ALA A 197 11.59 14.60 4.78
C ALA A 197 12.79 13.70 5.16
N PRO A 198 13.63 13.29 4.20
CA PRO A 198 14.93 12.69 4.49
C PRO A 198 15.78 13.60 5.40
N GLY A 199 16.44 13.02 6.39
CA GLY A 199 17.26 13.80 7.32
C GLY A 199 18.03 12.95 8.31
N LYS A 200 18.67 13.62 9.29
CA LYS A 200 19.62 13.03 10.26
C LYS A 200 19.11 11.82 11.05
N SER A 201 17.79 11.64 11.16
CA SER A 201 17.16 10.48 11.80
C SER A 201 17.27 9.19 10.96
N ASP A 202 17.57 9.29 9.66
CA ASP A 202 17.70 8.14 8.78
C ASP A 202 19.10 7.55 8.90
N SER A 203 19.19 6.22 9.05
CA SER A 203 20.46 5.51 9.27
C SER A 203 21.48 5.74 8.15
N TRP A 204 21.02 5.93 6.92
CA TRP A 204 21.85 6.18 5.73
C TRP A 204 22.20 7.67 5.53
N TRP A 205 21.65 8.59 6.31
CA TRP A 205 21.80 10.03 6.08
C TRP A 205 23.25 10.50 6.16
N SER A 206 24.01 10.01 7.14
CA SER A 206 25.42 10.37 7.32
C SER A 206 26.26 9.97 6.10
N GLN A 207 25.99 8.78 5.55
CA GLN A 207 26.67 8.29 4.36
C GLN A 207 26.30 9.12 3.13
N HIS A 208 25.00 9.38 2.93
CA HIS A 208 24.54 10.24 1.83
C HIS A 208 25.16 11.64 1.89
N GLN A 209 25.31 12.21 3.09
CA GLN A 209 25.92 13.52 3.25
C GLN A 209 27.40 13.53 2.84
N GLN A 210 28.13 12.44 3.08
CA GLN A 210 29.54 12.30 2.73
C GLN A 210 29.72 12.04 1.23
N ASP A 211 28.94 11.12 0.65
CA ASP A 211 29.14 10.67 -0.72
C ASP A 211 28.47 11.57 -1.77
N CYS A 212 27.35 12.19 -1.40
CA CYS A 212 26.53 12.98 -2.31
C CYS A 212 26.42 14.44 -1.89
N GLY A 213 26.11 14.71 -0.61
CA GLY A 213 25.96 16.06 -0.07
C GLY A 213 24.74 16.86 -0.55
N GLY A 214 23.90 16.30 -1.42
CA GLY A 214 22.72 16.96 -1.99
C GLY A 214 21.56 17.13 -1.02
N ALA A 215 20.64 18.04 -1.35
CA ALA A 215 19.42 18.31 -0.62
C ALA A 215 18.21 17.60 -1.26
N PHE A 216 17.25 17.21 -0.42
CA PHE A 216 16.03 16.54 -0.87
C PHE A 216 14.86 17.52 -0.96
N THR A 217 14.28 17.66 -2.15
CA THR A 217 13.08 18.46 -2.39
C THR A 217 11.88 17.54 -2.61
N LYS A 218 10.72 17.89 -2.04
CA LYS A 218 9.49 17.11 -2.20
C LYS A 218 8.91 17.33 -3.61
N ILE A 219 8.68 16.25 -4.34
CA ILE A 219 8.19 16.27 -5.74
C ILE A 219 6.80 15.68 -5.90
N ALA A 220 6.33 14.87 -4.94
CA ALA A 220 4.97 14.37 -4.94
C ALA A 220 4.41 14.21 -3.51
N GLU A 221 3.11 14.42 -3.37
CA GLU A 221 2.34 14.18 -2.16
C GLU A 221 0.90 13.75 -2.52
N PRO A 222 0.21 12.99 -1.64
CA PRO A 222 -1.17 12.62 -1.86
C PRO A 222 -2.09 13.85 -1.84
N ASP A 223 -3.19 13.75 -2.60
CA ASP A 223 -4.25 14.75 -2.58
C ASP A 223 -4.82 14.94 -1.18
N LEU A 224 -5.18 16.17 -0.83
CA LEU A 224 -5.81 16.46 0.45
C LEU A 224 -7.19 15.80 0.54
N THR A 225 -7.51 15.24 1.70
CA THR A 225 -8.86 14.73 1.98
C THR A 225 -9.88 15.89 2.02
N LYS A 226 -11.17 15.59 1.76
CA LYS A 226 -12.25 16.59 1.85
C LYS A 226 -12.21 17.36 3.18
N LYS A 227 -12.06 16.66 4.31
CA LYS A 227 -11.93 17.27 5.64
C LYS A 227 -10.75 18.23 5.75
N GLN A 228 -9.61 17.90 5.15
CA GLN A 228 -8.44 18.78 5.13
C GLN A 228 -8.67 20.01 4.24
N ILE A 229 -9.31 19.85 3.08
CA ILE A 229 -9.70 20.96 2.20
C ILE A 229 -10.70 21.90 2.90
N ASP A 230 -11.63 21.34 3.66
CA ASP A 230 -12.63 22.08 4.43
C ASP A 230 -11.99 22.85 5.60
N ALA A 231 -10.87 22.35 6.14
CA ALA A 231 -10.08 23.00 7.18
C ALA A 231 -9.08 24.04 6.66
N LEU A 232 -8.83 24.13 5.35
CA LEU A 232 -7.97 25.16 4.76
C LEU A 232 -8.63 26.55 4.85
N SER A 233 -7.81 27.60 4.93
CA SER A 233 -8.29 28.97 4.81
C SER A 233 -8.89 29.24 3.41
N VAL A 234 -9.75 30.25 3.32
CA VAL A 234 -10.39 30.66 2.05
C VAL A 234 -9.34 30.94 0.96
N LYS A 235 -8.20 31.54 1.32
CA LYS A 235 -7.10 31.86 0.39
C LYS A 235 -6.37 30.61 -0.11
N GLU A 236 -6.15 29.63 0.77
CA GLU A 236 -5.53 28.35 0.41
C GLU A 236 -6.46 27.44 -0.41
N ARG A 237 -7.78 27.52 -0.18
CA ARG A 237 -8.79 26.83 -0.98
C ARG A 237 -8.89 27.41 -2.38
N ALA A 238 -8.86 28.74 -2.52
CA ALA A 238 -8.90 29.43 -3.80
C ALA A 238 -7.67 29.12 -4.68
N GLY A 239 -6.48 29.05 -4.08
CA GLY A 239 -5.23 28.69 -4.81
C GLY A 239 -5.16 27.24 -5.29
N ARG A 240 -6.10 26.38 -4.87
CA ARG A 240 -6.16 24.95 -5.26
C ARG A 240 -7.26 24.62 -6.26
N GLN A 241 -8.09 25.59 -6.66
CA GLN A 241 -9.04 25.40 -7.76
C GLN A 241 -8.29 25.40 -9.10
N LYS A 242 -7.64 24.27 -9.43
CA LYS A 242 -7.22 24.01 -10.82
C LYS A 242 -8.45 23.62 -11.62
N ASN A 243 -8.63 24.26 -12.77
CA ASN A 243 -9.74 23.98 -13.67
C ASN A 243 -9.69 22.49 -14.07
N LYS A 244 -10.84 21.81 -14.06
CA LYS A 244 -10.97 20.37 -14.36
C LYS A 244 -10.40 19.95 -15.73
N ILE A 245 -10.10 20.92 -16.59
CA ILE A 245 -9.65 20.74 -17.98
C ILE A 245 -8.15 20.41 -18.05
N ASP A 246 -7.33 20.90 -17.11
CA ASP A 246 -5.87 20.70 -17.10
C ASP A 246 -5.45 19.25 -16.81
N ARG A 247 -6.36 18.43 -16.28
CA ARG A 247 -6.08 17.04 -15.92
C ARG A 247 -6.13 16.09 -17.12
N TRP A 248 -6.70 16.53 -18.26
CA TRP A 248 -6.87 15.72 -19.47
C TRP A 248 -5.83 15.98 -20.56
N ILE A 249 -5.12 17.12 -20.49
CA ILE A 249 -4.12 17.49 -21.50
C ILE A 249 -2.72 17.10 -20.97
N LYS A 250 -2.35 15.83 -21.13
CA LYS A 250 -0.93 15.46 -21.15
C LYS A 250 -0.35 15.91 -22.49
N VAL A 251 0.38 17.01 -22.48
CA VAL A 251 1.10 17.54 -23.64
C VAL A 251 2.16 16.51 -24.07
N ALA A 252 2.02 15.98 -25.28
CA ALA A 252 3.05 15.24 -25.99
C ALA A 252 4.23 16.18 -26.35
N PRO A 253 5.47 15.68 -26.43
CA PRO A 253 6.63 16.55 -26.67
C PRO A 253 6.61 17.05 -28.11
N SER A 254 6.24 18.32 -28.30
CA SER A 254 6.39 18.99 -29.59
C SER A 254 7.82 19.53 -29.67
N SER A 255 8.67 18.75 -30.33
CA SER A 255 9.81 19.29 -31.06
C SER A 255 9.27 20.11 -32.22
N ILE A 256 9.79 21.33 -32.42
CA ILE A 256 10.05 22.03 -33.69
C ILE A 256 10.38 23.49 -33.33
N GLY A 257 11.55 23.94 -33.77
CA GLY A 257 12.13 25.24 -33.47
C GLY A 257 11.32 26.42 -34.00
N SER A 258 11.46 27.56 -33.34
CA SER A 258 10.98 28.85 -33.84
C SER A 258 12.17 29.78 -34.04
N THR A 259 12.46 30.00 -35.31
CA THR A 259 13.24 31.11 -35.87
C THR A 259 12.53 32.44 -35.63
N GLN A 260 13.33 33.48 -35.55
CA GLN A 260 12.95 34.88 -35.32
C GLN A 260 12.09 35.47 -36.46
N GLY A 261 11.21 36.41 -36.09
CA GLY A 261 10.51 37.29 -37.02
C GLY A 261 9.73 38.39 -36.27
N GLU A 262 10.17 39.64 -36.44
CA GLU A 262 9.63 40.87 -35.85
C GLU A 262 8.19 41.23 -36.30
N PRO A 263 7.48 42.11 -35.56
CA PRO A 263 6.11 42.53 -35.87
C PRO A 263 6.08 43.84 -36.68
N PRO A 264 5.00 44.12 -37.44
CA PRO A 264 4.70 45.49 -37.83
C PRO A 264 3.62 46.09 -36.93
N SER A 265 3.98 47.23 -36.35
CA SER A 265 3.13 48.24 -35.74
C SER A 265 2.24 48.91 -36.78
N THR A 266 1.00 49.24 -36.43
CA THR A 266 0.37 50.50 -36.86
C THR A 266 -0.63 50.99 -35.82
N HIS A 267 -0.33 52.17 -35.28
CA HIS A 267 -1.22 53.05 -34.54
C HIS A 267 -2.34 53.59 -35.45
N VAL A 268 -3.57 53.72 -34.94
CA VAL A 268 -4.26 55.02 -34.82
C VAL A 268 -5.36 54.93 -33.76
N ASN A 269 -5.49 55.98 -32.97
CA ASN A 269 -6.43 56.16 -31.86
C ASN A 269 -7.51 57.21 -32.29
N PRO A 270 -8.44 57.67 -31.43
CA PRO A 270 -9.88 57.43 -31.58
C PRO A 270 -10.70 58.70 -31.86
N THR A 271 -11.97 58.56 -32.29
CA THR A 271 -12.97 59.62 -32.09
C THR A 271 -14.33 59.05 -31.68
N ALA A 272 -14.98 59.86 -30.84
CA ALA A 272 -16.06 59.55 -29.93
C ALA A 272 -17.46 59.51 -30.56
N ARG A 273 -18.41 58.93 -29.79
CA ARG A 273 -19.78 59.38 -29.44
C ARG A 273 -20.61 58.12 -29.17
N ASP A 274 -20.84 57.79 -27.90
CA ASP A 274 -22.01 58.22 -27.12
C ASP A 274 -23.32 57.80 -27.78
N SER A 275 -24.00 56.79 -27.22
CA SER A 275 -25.41 56.85 -26.84
C SER A 275 -25.89 55.50 -26.31
N SER A 276 -26.57 55.60 -25.18
CA SER A 276 -27.19 54.53 -24.40
C SER A 276 -28.40 53.92 -25.12
N ALA A 277 -28.61 52.60 -24.97
CA ALA A 277 -29.96 52.03 -24.92
C ALA A 277 -29.95 50.71 -24.12
N LYS A 278 -30.89 50.63 -23.17
CA LYS A 278 -31.09 49.57 -22.19
C LYS A 278 -32.37 48.81 -22.54
N ARG A 279 -32.33 47.48 -22.33
CA ARG A 279 -33.46 46.52 -22.23
C ARG A 279 -34.17 46.22 -23.57
N GLU A 280 -34.62 45.00 -23.86
CA GLU A 280 -35.49 44.15 -23.04
C GLU A 280 -35.31 42.64 -23.26
N ARG A 281 -35.83 41.90 -22.28
CA ARG A 281 -35.92 40.45 -22.15
C ARG A 281 -37.30 40.01 -22.65
N SER A 282 -37.35 38.95 -23.45
CA SER A 282 -38.57 38.17 -23.68
C SER A 282 -38.20 36.69 -23.69
N ASP A 283 -38.71 35.98 -22.68
CA ASP A 283 -38.71 34.53 -22.56
C ASP A 283 -39.72 33.94 -23.56
N GLU A 284 -39.38 32.88 -24.29
CA GLU A 284 -40.32 31.81 -24.63
C GLU A 284 -39.62 30.51 -25.03
N GLU A 285 -40.29 29.43 -24.67
CA GLU A 285 -39.85 28.06 -24.45
C GLU A 285 -39.81 27.24 -25.75
N SER A 286 -38.79 26.38 -25.94
CA SER A 286 -38.97 25.13 -26.69
C SER A 286 -37.82 24.14 -26.41
N ILE A 287 -38.20 22.92 -26.01
CA ILE A 287 -37.33 21.80 -25.65
C ILE A 287 -37.02 20.97 -26.92
N PRO A 288 -35.74 20.69 -27.25
CA PRO A 288 -35.39 19.62 -28.17
C PRO A 288 -34.76 18.43 -27.42
N THR A 289 -35.33 17.25 -27.63
CA THR A 289 -34.83 15.93 -27.21
C THR A 289 -33.39 15.66 -27.64
N PRO A 290 -32.51 15.09 -26.79
CA PRO A 290 -31.12 14.84 -27.17
C PRO A 290 -31.01 13.62 -28.08
N GLN A 291 -30.61 13.83 -29.34
CA GLN A 291 -29.98 12.78 -30.13
C GLN A 291 -28.70 12.33 -29.40
N GLN A 292 -28.67 11.10 -28.91
CA GLN A 292 -27.49 10.50 -28.30
C GLN A 292 -26.38 10.41 -29.36
N LYS A 293 -25.43 11.35 -29.32
CA LYS A 293 -24.15 11.23 -30.03
C LYS A 293 -23.45 10.01 -29.45
N LYS A 294 -23.41 8.91 -30.21
CA LYS A 294 -22.66 7.71 -29.83
C LYS A 294 -21.18 8.08 -29.81
N THR A 295 -20.57 8.06 -28.63
CA THR A 295 -19.14 8.31 -28.46
C THR A 295 -18.37 7.14 -29.07
N LEU A 296 -17.53 7.44 -30.04
CA LEU A 296 -16.60 6.48 -30.61
C LEU A 296 -15.30 6.53 -29.78
N LEU A 297 -14.87 5.35 -29.32
CA LEU A 297 -13.63 5.09 -28.61
C LEU A 297 -12.65 4.39 -29.56
N ALA A 298 -11.35 4.59 -29.40
CA ALA A 298 -10.35 3.83 -30.15
C ALA A 298 -10.06 2.50 -29.44
N CYS A 299 -10.06 1.40 -30.18
CA CYS A 299 -9.62 0.11 -29.66
C CYS A 299 -8.14 0.19 -29.20
N PRO A 300 -7.79 -0.21 -27.96
CA PRO A 300 -6.44 -0.07 -27.44
C PRO A 300 -5.40 -1.00 -28.09
N ILE A 301 -5.82 -1.96 -28.92
CA ILE A 301 -4.95 -2.96 -29.55
C ILE A 301 -4.71 -2.64 -31.02
N CYS A 302 -5.72 -2.13 -31.75
CA CYS A 302 -5.62 -1.87 -33.19
C CYS A 302 -6.07 -0.47 -33.63
N ASP A 303 -6.41 0.42 -32.69
CA ASP A 303 -6.87 1.79 -32.92
C ASP A 303 -8.13 1.97 -33.78
N VAL A 304 -8.86 0.87 -34.06
CA VAL A 304 -10.12 0.92 -34.80
C VAL A 304 -11.19 1.64 -33.97
N PRO A 305 -11.95 2.60 -34.54
CA PRO A 305 -13.03 3.29 -33.83
C PRO A 305 -14.20 2.33 -33.57
N VAL A 306 -14.57 2.18 -32.30
CA VAL A 306 -15.68 1.33 -31.83
C VAL A 306 -16.57 2.11 -30.87
N THR A 307 -17.86 1.78 -30.80
CA THR A 307 -18.73 2.38 -29.77
C THR A 307 -18.53 1.68 -28.42
N GLU A 308 -18.81 2.39 -27.32
CA GLU A 308 -18.74 1.82 -25.97
C GLU A 308 -19.56 0.52 -25.83
N ASP A 309 -20.72 0.45 -26.47
CA ASP A 309 -21.60 -0.73 -26.45
C ASP A 309 -21.03 -1.94 -27.21
N THR A 310 -20.03 -1.74 -28.08
CA THR A 310 -19.50 -2.78 -28.99
C THR A 310 -18.02 -3.08 -28.75
N VAL A 311 -17.39 -2.43 -27.78
CA VAL A 311 -15.93 -2.55 -27.55
C VAL A 311 -15.54 -3.95 -27.10
N ASN A 312 -16.33 -4.59 -26.23
CA ASN A 312 -16.03 -5.93 -25.73
C ASN A 312 -16.17 -6.98 -26.83
N ASP A 313 -17.25 -6.93 -27.63
CA ASP A 313 -17.44 -7.84 -28.78
C ASP A 313 -16.30 -7.71 -29.80
N HIS A 314 -15.80 -6.49 -30.03
CA HIS A 314 -14.64 -6.25 -30.90
C HIS A 314 -13.36 -6.85 -30.32
N LEU A 315 -13.11 -6.67 -29.01
CA LEU A 315 -11.96 -7.26 -28.33
C LEU A 315 -12.00 -8.79 -28.39
N ASP A 316 -13.15 -9.40 -28.16
CA ASP A 316 -13.30 -10.85 -28.14
C ASP A 316 -13.22 -11.46 -29.55
N SER A 317 -13.81 -10.83 -30.56
CA SER A 317 -13.83 -11.37 -31.93
C SER A 317 -12.55 -11.13 -32.73
N VAL A 318 -11.87 -10.00 -32.50
CA VAL A 318 -10.67 -9.61 -33.26
C VAL A 318 -9.38 -9.93 -32.52
N HIS A 319 -9.41 -9.95 -31.18
CA HIS A 319 -8.24 -10.12 -30.32
C HIS A 319 -8.36 -11.28 -29.31
N GLY A 320 -9.51 -11.96 -29.24
CA GLY A 320 -9.68 -13.16 -28.44
C GLY A 320 -8.83 -14.30 -29.02
N THR A 321 -7.74 -14.64 -28.34
CA THR A 321 -6.97 -15.85 -28.63
C THR A 321 -7.79 -17.06 -28.23
N GLY A 322 -8.26 -17.84 -29.21
CA GLY A 322 -8.68 -19.23 -28.98
C GLY A 322 -7.50 -20.11 -28.58
#